data_AF-A0A836GZB1-F1
#
_entry.id   AF-A0A836GZB1-F1
#
_cell.length_a   1.000
_cell.length_b   1.000
_cell.length_c   1.000
_cell.angle_alpha   90.00
_cell.angle_beta   90.00
_cell.angle_gamma   90.00
#
_symmetry.space_group_name_H-M   'P 1'
#
loop_
_entity.id
_entity.type
_entity.pdbx_description
1 polymer ?
#
loop_
_entity_poly.entity_id
_entity_poly.type
_entity_poly.pdbx_seq_one_letter_code
_entity_poly.pdbx_strand_id
1 'polypeptide(L)'
;MLGGSRRAYQAAFFDGGSLPRKYISLGGWCGPALMLGKLGLRTEAYPFDFSRVTLDGLIHFIRDGFAEGFYPPGPPPYRPECVGPWVLFRGQHTAFAHFDLNDPRVQAHFEVKMRRFNAVVDAPGSRVTFFRTVTARHPQEELALALDLEKTVARRNPSLDFRVVFMVHDQGLRASAVQLAPLSPRVSLWALQYRGLPGDTLFDRTHTAYHAVMLHSVSEDNWSTINVGVAPSPPTMMTSAEGWDLERKVLLCDGAVRTDDVPFPDLTVERFPWRSHDNLALIDGVASVGGTCAGIGSTKMLADMSTTLYVGRQARRKCRYCGDATYHAAGRPFRTDRPFTDEEDQLVLIHLYKILTGGDKIAAVEALAHEMRRGTYEVICRIQYLTNSSTKLTDSIDPTGPSDS
;
A
#
# COMPACT_ATOMS: atom_id res chain seq x y z
N MET A 1 31.53 -30.41 -19.59
CA MET A 1 30.10 -30.76 -19.51
C MET A 1 29.32 -29.51 -19.17
N LEU A 2 28.41 -29.11 -20.06
CA LEU A 2 27.59 -27.91 -19.97
C LEU A 2 26.50 -28.08 -18.90
N GLY A 3 26.68 -27.43 -17.75
CA GLY A 3 25.65 -27.30 -16.72
C GLY A 3 24.80 -26.06 -16.95
N GLY A 4 23.88 -26.12 -17.92
CA GLY A 4 22.93 -25.05 -18.17
C GLY A 4 21.93 -24.92 -17.01
N SER A 5 22.09 -23.90 -16.18
CA SER A 5 21.07 -23.50 -15.20
C SER A 5 19.92 -22.82 -15.94
N ARG A 6 18.95 -23.61 -16.43
CA ARG A 6 17.61 -23.09 -16.72
C ARG A 6 16.89 -22.91 -15.39
N ARG A 7 17.01 -21.73 -14.77
CA ARG A 7 15.97 -21.28 -13.83
C ARG A 7 14.70 -21.12 -14.65
N ALA A 8 13.82 -22.10 -14.57
CA ALA A 8 12.49 -22.01 -15.15
C ALA A 8 11.80 -20.78 -14.55
N TYR A 9 11.53 -19.78 -15.38
CA TYR A 9 10.57 -18.75 -15.07
C TYR A 9 9.25 -19.46 -14.76
N GLN A 10 8.81 -19.47 -13.51
CA GLN A 10 7.47 -19.94 -13.19
C GLN A 10 6.49 -18.92 -13.78
N ALA A 11 5.86 -19.32 -14.89
CA ALA A 11 4.76 -18.57 -15.47
C ALA A 11 3.60 -18.51 -14.47
N ALA A 12 2.88 -17.40 -14.45
CA ALA A 12 1.60 -17.33 -13.76
C ALA A 12 0.62 -18.27 -14.47
N PHE A 13 -0.07 -19.12 -13.73
CA PHE A 13 -1.11 -19.99 -14.29
C PHE A 13 -2.48 -19.37 -14.03
N PHE A 14 -3.29 -19.24 -15.07
CA PHE A 14 -4.68 -18.81 -14.97
C PHE A 14 -5.52 -19.73 -15.84
N ASP A 15 -6.57 -20.33 -15.25
CA ASP A 15 -7.46 -21.28 -15.92
C ASP A 15 -6.72 -22.43 -16.66
N GLY A 16 -5.68 -22.97 -16.02
CA GLY A 16 -4.84 -24.05 -16.58
C GLY A 16 -3.83 -23.61 -17.65
N GLY A 17 -3.85 -22.33 -18.08
CA GLY A 17 -2.92 -21.77 -19.06
C GLY A 17 -1.78 -20.98 -18.43
N SER A 18 -0.58 -21.09 -19.02
CA SER A 18 0.56 -20.21 -18.70
C SER A 18 0.34 -18.82 -19.30
N LEU A 19 0.32 -17.79 -18.47
CA LEU A 19 0.22 -16.41 -18.93
C LEU A 19 1.57 -15.85 -19.39
N PRO A 20 1.58 -14.93 -20.37
CA PRO A 20 2.81 -14.44 -20.99
C PRO A 20 3.59 -13.43 -20.13
N ARG A 21 3.04 -13.01 -18.97
CA ARG A 21 3.60 -11.98 -18.09
C ARG A 21 3.65 -12.42 -16.64
N LYS A 22 4.58 -11.83 -15.88
CA LYS A 22 4.52 -11.79 -14.40
C LYS A 22 3.62 -10.66 -13.95
N TYR A 23 2.88 -10.87 -12.87
CA TYR A 23 1.98 -9.88 -12.27
C TYR A 23 2.46 -9.53 -10.86
N ILE A 24 2.74 -8.24 -10.62
CA ILE A 24 3.43 -7.79 -9.41
C ILE A 24 2.72 -6.59 -8.81
N SER A 25 2.49 -6.60 -7.49
CA SER A 25 2.05 -5.42 -6.75
C SER A 25 3.21 -4.45 -6.54
N LEU A 26 3.00 -3.17 -6.84
CA LEU A 26 3.85 -2.05 -6.46
C LEU A 26 3.39 -1.39 -5.15
N GLY A 27 2.52 -2.06 -4.40
CA GLY A 27 2.02 -1.62 -3.11
C GLY A 27 1.10 -0.42 -3.17
N GLY A 28 1.24 0.45 -2.16
CA GLY A 28 0.25 1.48 -1.81
C GLY A 28 -0.72 0.90 -0.79
N TRP A 29 -1.39 -0.17 -1.16
CA TRP A 29 -2.23 -0.99 -0.28
C TRP A 29 -2.06 -2.48 -0.62
N CYS A 30 -2.49 -3.40 0.26
CA CYS A 30 -2.34 -4.85 0.07
C CYS A 30 -3.29 -5.46 -0.96
N GLY A 31 -4.34 -4.73 -1.38
CA GLY A 31 -5.38 -5.21 -2.30
C GLY A 31 -4.87 -5.86 -3.58
N PRO A 32 -3.93 -5.25 -4.35
CA PRO A 32 -3.40 -5.89 -5.54
C PRO A 32 -2.75 -7.24 -5.25
N ALA A 33 -1.93 -7.35 -4.21
CA ALA A 33 -1.27 -8.61 -3.88
C ALA A 33 -2.25 -9.69 -3.42
N LEU A 34 -3.27 -9.32 -2.64
CA LEU A 34 -4.34 -10.23 -2.21
C LEU A 34 -5.17 -10.73 -3.39
N MET A 35 -5.58 -9.83 -4.30
CA MET A 35 -6.36 -10.23 -5.47
C MET A 35 -5.55 -11.07 -6.45
N LEU A 36 -4.28 -10.72 -6.72
CA LEU A 36 -3.40 -11.55 -7.54
C LEU A 36 -3.24 -12.95 -6.94
N GLY A 37 -3.17 -13.07 -5.61
CA GLY A 37 -3.17 -14.36 -4.91
C GLY A 37 -4.47 -15.13 -5.10
N LYS A 38 -5.62 -14.48 -4.93
CA LYS A 38 -6.94 -15.09 -5.11
C LYS A 38 -7.19 -15.60 -6.53
N LEU A 39 -6.63 -14.91 -7.53
CA LEU A 39 -6.71 -15.29 -8.94
C LEU A 39 -5.65 -16.32 -9.37
N GLY A 40 -4.74 -16.75 -8.48
CA GLY A 40 -3.63 -17.64 -8.84
C GLY A 40 -2.54 -16.97 -9.70
N LEU A 41 -2.59 -15.65 -9.88
CA LEU A 41 -1.67 -14.86 -10.70
C LEU A 41 -0.37 -14.50 -9.97
N ARG A 42 -0.38 -14.52 -8.64
CA ARG A 42 0.79 -14.24 -7.80
C ARG A 42 1.65 -15.48 -7.66
N THR A 43 2.81 -15.48 -8.32
CA THR A 43 3.76 -16.60 -8.27
C THR A 43 4.78 -16.49 -7.14
N GLU A 44 5.11 -15.27 -6.70
CA GLU A 44 6.12 -15.00 -5.68
C GLU A 44 5.68 -13.83 -4.79
N ALA A 45 6.31 -13.70 -3.62
CA ALA A 45 6.15 -12.52 -2.77
C ALA A 45 7.22 -11.45 -3.07
N TYR A 46 6.79 -10.20 -3.11
CA TYR A 46 7.58 -9.01 -3.46
C TYR A 46 7.54 -7.98 -2.29
N PRO A 47 8.49 -7.02 -2.24
CA PRO A 47 8.71 -6.20 -1.04
C PRO A 47 7.57 -5.22 -0.76
N PHE A 48 6.74 -4.93 -1.76
CA PHE A 48 5.63 -3.98 -1.67
C PHE A 48 4.25 -4.64 -1.55
N ASP A 49 4.16 -5.97 -1.54
CA ASP A 49 2.87 -6.68 -1.50
C ASP A 49 2.01 -6.32 -0.28
N PHE A 50 2.67 -6.12 0.87
CA PHE A 50 2.04 -5.84 2.16
C PHE A 50 2.67 -4.65 2.87
N SER A 51 3.44 -3.86 2.14
CA SER A 51 4.05 -2.63 2.64
C SER A 51 3.31 -1.45 2.03
N ARG A 52 2.88 -0.51 2.87
CA ARG A 52 2.45 0.79 2.37
C ARG A 52 3.70 1.50 1.86
N VAL A 53 3.70 1.95 0.62
CA VAL A 53 4.86 2.60 0.02
C VAL A 53 4.40 3.79 -0.82
N THR A 54 5.07 4.92 -0.67
CA THR A 54 4.84 6.12 -1.47
C THR A 54 5.36 5.97 -2.89
N LEU A 55 4.80 6.71 -3.85
CA LEU A 55 5.22 6.57 -5.24
C LEU A 55 6.61 7.17 -5.48
N ASP A 56 6.96 8.26 -4.81
CA ASP A 56 8.34 8.79 -4.82
C ASP A 56 9.32 7.82 -4.15
N GLY A 57 8.90 7.15 -3.07
CA GLY A 57 9.67 6.06 -2.46
C GLY A 57 9.90 4.90 -3.42
N LEU A 58 8.87 4.48 -4.15
CA LEU A 58 9.00 3.43 -5.16
C LEU A 58 9.99 3.82 -6.26
N ILE A 59 9.91 5.05 -6.76
CA ILE A 59 10.86 5.60 -7.73
C ILE A 59 12.29 5.54 -7.17
N HIS A 60 12.47 5.98 -5.93
CA HIS A 60 13.76 5.91 -5.21
C HIS A 60 14.27 4.46 -5.14
N PHE A 61 13.47 3.50 -4.69
CA PHE A 61 13.90 2.10 -4.56
C PHE A 61 14.21 1.42 -5.90
N ILE A 62 13.50 1.79 -6.97
CA ILE A 62 13.79 1.28 -8.31
C ILE A 62 15.11 1.89 -8.81
N ARG A 63 15.35 3.18 -8.59
CA ARG A 63 16.55 3.88 -9.09
C ARG A 63 17.80 3.52 -8.30
N ASP A 64 17.72 3.56 -6.97
CA ASP A 64 18.87 3.58 -6.06
C ASP A 64 18.98 2.29 -5.22
N GLY A 65 17.98 1.40 -5.29
CA GLY A 65 17.89 0.19 -4.48
C GLY A 65 17.30 0.44 -3.08
N PHE A 66 17.36 -0.59 -2.23
CA PHE A 66 16.62 -0.63 -0.96
C PHE A 66 17.44 -0.22 0.28
N ALA A 67 18.71 0.17 0.10
CA ALA A 67 19.62 0.43 1.20
C ALA A 67 19.23 1.67 2.04
N GLU A 68 18.63 2.68 1.42
CA GLU A 68 18.21 3.91 2.08
C GLU A 68 16.69 4.07 2.03
N GLY A 69 16.06 4.33 3.18
CA GLY A 69 14.67 4.77 3.28
C GLY A 69 13.60 3.68 3.22
N PHE A 70 13.98 2.41 3.02
CA PHE A 70 13.02 1.29 3.05
C PHE A 70 12.58 0.91 4.46
N TYR A 71 13.50 0.94 5.43
CA TYR A 71 13.19 0.72 6.84
C TYR A 71 12.97 2.05 7.58
N PRO A 72 12.36 2.03 8.78
CA PRO A 72 12.28 3.22 9.63
C PRO A 72 13.66 3.83 9.90
N PRO A 73 13.74 5.14 10.17
CA PRO A 73 15.01 5.81 10.46
C PRO A 73 15.65 5.28 11.75
N GLY A 74 16.99 5.18 11.76
CA GLY A 74 17.77 4.69 12.88
C GLY A 74 18.13 3.19 12.78
N PRO A 75 19.06 2.69 13.60
CA PRO A 75 19.34 1.26 13.66
C PRO A 75 18.21 0.50 14.38
N PRO A 76 18.04 -0.81 14.13
CA PRO A 76 17.22 -1.67 14.99
C PRO A 76 17.69 -1.62 16.46
N PRO A 77 16.80 -1.78 17.44
CA PRO A 77 15.37 -2.01 17.27
C PRO A 77 14.63 -0.75 16.80
N TYR A 78 13.80 -0.89 15.77
CA TYR A 78 12.92 0.15 15.28
C TYR A 78 11.78 0.37 16.28
N ARG A 79 11.38 1.63 16.43
CA ARG A 79 10.25 2.01 17.27
C ARG A 79 8.94 1.87 16.49
N PRO A 80 8.00 1.00 16.90
CA PRO A 80 6.66 0.97 16.35
C PRO A 80 5.78 2.06 16.95
N GLU A 81 4.72 2.37 16.24
CA GLU A 81 3.72 3.37 16.61
C GLU A 81 2.35 2.69 16.66
N CYS A 82 1.62 2.85 17.77
CA CYS A 82 0.26 2.35 17.89
C CYS A 82 -0.69 3.39 17.30
N VAL A 83 -1.33 3.05 16.17
CA VAL A 83 -2.25 3.94 15.47
C VAL A 83 -3.57 3.21 15.29
N GLY A 84 -4.55 3.56 16.12
CA GLY A 84 -5.84 2.90 16.12
C GLY A 84 -5.74 1.41 16.49
N PRO A 85 -6.26 0.50 15.66
CA PRO A 85 -6.13 -0.94 15.84
C PRO A 85 -4.82 -1.51 15.25
N TRP A 86 -3.86 -0.67 14.84
CA TRP A 86 -2.64 -1.11 14.17
C TRP A 86 -1.38 -0.85 15.00
N VAL A 87 -0.36 -1.68 14.79
CA VAL A 87 1.01 -1.39 15.22
C VAL A 87 1.86 -1.21 13.96
N LEU A 88 2.36 0.01 13.76
CA LEU A 88 3.01 0.42 12.53
C LEU A 88 4.49 0.70 12.74
N PHE A 89 5.33 0.18 11.87
CA PHE A 89 6.69 0.67 11.70
C PHE A 89 6.73 1.65 10.54
N ARG A 90 6.91 2.95 10.81
CA ARG A 90 6.82 4.01 9.78
C ARG A 90 8.19 4.58 9.42
N GLY A 91 8.57 4.40 8.16
CA GLY A 91 9.67 5.09 7.50
C GLY A 91 9.19 6.28 6.69
N GLN A 92 10.12 6.92 5.97
CA GLN A 92 9.79 8.09 5.16
C GLN A 92 8.96 7.63 3.97
N HIS A 93 9.42 6.59 3.29
CA HIS A 93 8.82 6.12 2.06
C HIS A 93 7.85 4.96 2.27
N THR A 94 7.96 4.27 3.40
CA THR A 94 7.32 2.99 3.66
C THR A 94 6.65 2.97 5.03
N ALA A 95 5.64 2.12 5.17
CA ALA A 95 5.13 1.71 6.46
C ALA A 95 4.71 0.25 6.44
N PHE A 96 4.98 -0.43 7.53
CA PHE A 96 4.75 -1.85 7.69
C PHE A 96 3.71 -2.04 8.78
N ALA A 97 2.56 -2.58 8.38
CA ALA A 97 1.58 -3.18 9.29
C ALA A 97 1.82 -4.69 9.30
N HIS A 98 1.45 -5.37 10.38
CA HIS A 98 1.53 -6.84 10.51
C HIS A 98 2.93 -7.46 10.42
N PHE A 99 4.01 -6.67 10.53
CA PHE A 99 5.37 -7.19 10.52
C PHE A 99 6.12 -6.65 11.72
N ASP A 100 6.67 -7.55 12.54
CA ASP A 100 7.68 -7.18 13.53
C ASP A 100 9.03 -6.97 12.82
N LEU A 101 9.36 -5.71 12.51
CA LEU A 101 10.65 -5.39 11.89
C LEU A 101 11.85 -5.61 12.81
N ASN A 102 11.63 -5.86 14.11
CA ASN A 102 12.69 -6.22 15.03
C ASN A 102 12.99 -7.72 15.05
N ASP A 103 12.18 -8.55 14.38
CA ASP A 103 12.51 -9.96 14.13
C ASP A 103 13.50 -10.08 12.95
N PRO A 104 14.73 -10.60 13.16
CA PRO A 104 15.71 -10.78 12.08
C PRO A 104 15.21 -11.69 10.95
N ARG A 105 14.29 -12.62 11.23
CA ARG A 105 13.69 -13.50 10.21
C ARG A 105 12.77 -12.71 9.27
N VAL A 106 12.04 -11.74 9.81
CA VAL A 106 11.21 -10.83 9.01
C VAL A 106 12.10 -9.97 8.11
N GLN A 107 13.20 -9.43 8.63
CA GLN A 107 14.17 -8.67 7.83
C GLN A 107 14.78 -9.53 6.70
N ALA A 108 15.26 -10.73 7.02
CA ALA A 108 15.80 -11.68 6.03
C ALA A 108 14.76 -12.05 4.95
N HIS A 109 13.48 -12.20 5.32
CA HIS A 109 12.40 -12.40 4.34
C HIS A 109 12.24 -11.21 3.40
N PHE A 110 12.34 -9.97 3.90
CA PHE A 110 12.30 -8.78 3.04
C PHE A 110 13.50 -8.71 2.09
N GLU A 111 14.71 -9.06 2.54
CA GLU A 111 15.89 -9.12 1.65
C GLU A 111 15.69 -10.10 0.48
N VAL A 112 15.08 -11.27 0.73
CA VAL A 112 14.72 -12.23 -0.33
C VAL A 112 13.72 -11.59 -1.31
N LYS A 113 12.68 -10.92 -0.81
CA LYS A 113 11.69 -10.22 -1.64
C LYS A 113 12.33 -9.12 -2.49
N MET A 114 13.22 -8.31 -1.91
CA MET A 114 13.97 -7.26 -2.63
C MET A 114 14.84 -7.83 -3.74
N ARG A 115 15.58 -8.90 -3.47
CA ARG A 115 16.39 -9.59 -4.49
C ARG A 115 15.53 -10.14 -5.62
N ARG A 116 14.37 -10.73 -5.32
CA ARG A 116 13.42 -11.20 -6.35
C ARG A 116 12.88 -10.06 -7.20
N PHE A 117 12.49 -8.95 -6.57
CA PHE A 117 12.02 -7.77 -7.29
C PHE A 117 13.09 -7.22 -8.24
N ASN A 118 14.31 -7.04 -7.74
CA ASN A 118 15.45 -6.61 -8.56
C ASN A 118 15.69 -7.58 -9.71
N ALA A 119 15.70 -8.89 -9.45
CA ALA A 119 15.89 -9.90 -10.49
C ALA A 119 14.82 -9.83 -11.59
N VAL A 120 13.57 -9.48 -11.28
CA VAL A 120 12.53 -9.27 -12.30
C VAL A 120 12.76 -7.99 -13.10
N VAL A 121 13.07 -6.89 -12.42
CA VAL A 121 13.28 -5.58 -13.07
C VAL A 121 14.53 -5.62 -13.96
N ASP A 122 15.59 -6.31 -13.54
CA ASP A 122 16.88 -6.36 -14.23
C ASP A 122 16.95 -7.47 -15.30
N ALA A 123 15.99 -8.39 -15.34
CA ALA A 123 16.01 -9.51 -16.28
C ALA A 123 15.63 -9.06 -17.71
N PRO A 124 16.50 -9.26 -18.72
CA PRO A 124 16.18 -8.94 -20.11
C PRO A 124 15.09 -9.88 -20.65
N GLY A 125 14.19 -9.32 -21.47
CA GLY A 125 13.11 -10.09 -22.11
C GLY A 125 12.00 -10.54 -21.17
N SER A 126 12.07 -10.20 -19.87
CA SER A 126 10.94 -10.39 -18.96
C SER A 126 9.78 -9.49 -19.36
N ARG A 127 8.57 -10.04 -19.28
CA ARG A 127 7.33 -9.29 -19.47
C ARG A 127 6.59 -9.18 -18.15
N VAL A 128 6.26 -7.96 -17.73
CA VAL A 128 5.71 -7.70 -16.40
C VAL A 128 4.54 -6.73 -16.47
N THR A 129 3.48 -7.01 -15.73
CA THR A 129 2.41 -6.05 -15.46
C THR A 129 2.42 -5.72 -13.98
N PHE A 130 2.67 -4.45 -13.69
CA PHE A 130 2.68 -3.90 -12.36
C PHE A 130 1.30 -3.34 -11.98
N PHE A 131 0.86 -3.56 -10.75
CA PHE A 131 -0.38 -2.99 -10.22
C PHE A 131 -0.08 -2.06 -9.06
N ARG A 132 -0.64 -0.85 -9.09
CA ARG A 132 -0.43 0.18 -8.09
C ARG A 132 -1.78 0.71 -7.60
N THR A 133 -2.03 0.59 -6.31
CA THR A 133 -3.13 1.31 -5.67
C THR A 133 -2.67 2.74 -5.37
N VAL A 134 -3.43 3.72 -5.86
CA VAL A 134 -3.23 5.12 -5.49
C VAL A 134 -3.79 5.33 -4.10
N THR A 135 -2.94 5.86 -3.22
CA THR A 135 -3.24 6.00 -1.80
C THR A 135 -3.10 7.42 -1.30
N ALA A 136 -2.75 8.35 -2.18
CA ALA A 136 -2.65 9.75 -1.84
C ALA A 136 -4.02 10.30 -1.48
N ARG A 137 -4.08 11.12 -0.44
CA ARG A 137 -5.31 11.80 -0.05
C ARG A 137 -5.92 12.55 -1.22
N HIS A 138 -5.06 13.22 -2.00
CA HIS A 138 -5.39 13.85 -3.26
C HIS A 138 -4.77 13.02 -4.39
N PRO A 139 -5.56 12.19 -5.11
CA PRO A 139 -5.03 11.27 -6.12
C PRO A 139 -4.12 11.92 -7.16
N GLN A 140 -4.41 13.18 -7.54
CA GLN A 140 -3.61 13.92 -8.52
C GLN A 140 -2.13 14.07 -8.12
N GLU A 141 -1.82 14.15 -6.83
CA GLU A 141 -0.43 14.30 -6.36
C GLU A 141 0.43 13.07 -6.67
N GLU A 142 -0.17 11.88 -6.53
CA GLU A 142 0.49 10.62 -6.87
C GLU A 142 0.48 10.40 -8.39
N LEU A 143 -0.64 10.66 -9.06
CA LEU A 143 -0.75 10.52 -10.51
C LEU A 143 0.23 11.43 -11.27
N ALA A 144 0.59 12.60 -10.70
CA ALA A 144 1.63 13.47 -11.25
C ALA A 144 3.02 12.82 -11.33
N LEU A 145 3.28 11.75 -10.56
CA LEU A 145 4.55 11.01 -10.56
C LEU A 145 4.49 9.73 -11.42
N ALA A 146 3.35 9.40 -12.03
CA ALA A 146 3.17 8.16 -12.77
C ALA A 146 4.15 8.03 -13.96
N LEU A 147 4.35 9.13 -14.71
CA LEU A 147 5.31 9.14 -15.83
C LEU A 147 6.77 9.15 -15.36
N ASP A 148 7.05 9.63 -14.16
CA ASP A 148 8.39 9.54 -13.57
C ASP A 148 8.70 8.10 -13.14
N LEU A 149 7.71 7.35 -12.63
CA LEU A 149 7.83 5.92 -12.40
C LEU A 149 8.14 5.18 -13.71
N GLU A 150 7.35 5.42 -14.76
CA GLU A 150 7.57 4.79 -16.08
C GLU A 150 8.99 5.06 -16.59
N LYS A 151 9.42 6.33 -16.59
CA LYS A 151 10.78 6.71 -16.99
C LYS A 151 11.85 6.03 -16.14
N THR A 152 11.61 5.87 -14.84
CA THR A 152 12.58 5.25 -13.92
C THR A 152 12.74 3.77 -14.20
N VAL A 153 11.65 3.03 -14.42
CA VAL A 153 11.69 1.61 -14.81
C VAL A 153 12.39 1.46 -16.17
N ALA A 154 12.00 2.27 -17.16
CA ALA A 154 12.58 2.23 -18.50
C ALA A 154 14.08 2.58 -18.52
N ARG A 155 14.53 3.51 -17.67
CA ARG A 155 15.97 3.83 -17.52
C ARG A 155 16.74 2.69 -16.87
N ARG A 156 16.17 2.03 -15.86
CA ARG A 156 16.83 0.91 -15.18
C ARG A 156 17.00 -0.30 -16.09
N ASN A 157 15.97 -0.63 -16.86
CA ASN A 157 16.04 -1.68 -17.86
C ASN A 157 15.26 -1.30 -19.13
N PRO A 158 15.95 -0.76 -20.15
CA PRO A 158 15.32 -0.37 -21.42
C PRO A 158 14.69 -1.54 -22.18
N SER A 159 15.15 -2.78 -21.93
CA SER A 159 14.65 -3.99 -22.59
C SER A 159 13.46 -4.64 -21.88
N LEU A 160 13.07 -4.13 -20.71
CA LEU A 160 11.94 -4.67 -19.96
C LEU A 160 10.62 -4.29 -20.66
N ASP A 161 9.84 -5.31 -21.03
CA ASP A 161 8.46 -5.13 -21.50
C ASP A 161 7.58 -5.03 -20.25
N PHE A 162 7.34 -3.81 -19.79
CA PHE A 162 6.51 -3.57 -18.62
C PHE A 162 5.27 -2.72 -18.91
N ARG A 163 4.26 -2.93 -18.08
CA ARG A 163 3.04 -2.14 -17.99
C ARG A 163 2.77 -1.77 -16.54
N VAL A 164 2.06 -0.67 -16.31
CA VAL A 164 1.64 -0.23 -14.98
C VAL A 164 0.14 0.06 -15.01
N VAL A 165 -0.58 -0.48 -14.04
CA VAL A 165 -2.02 -0.29 -13.84
C VAL A 165 -2.22 0.48 -12.55
N PHE A 166 -2.62 1.74 -12.66
CA PHE A 166 -3.00 2.57 -11.50
C PHE A 166 -4.48 2.40 -11.19
N MET A 167 -4.79 2.24 -9.90
CA MET A 167 -6.16 2.07 -9.40
C MET A 167 -6.43 3.08 -8.29
N VAL A 168 -7.37 4.00 -8.54
CA VAL A 168 -7.79 5.04 -7.60
C VAL A 168 -9.12 4.65 -6.99
N HIS A 169 -9.24 4.72 -5.67
CA HIS A 169 -10.42 4.25 -4.96
C HIS A 169 -11.47 5.33 -4.72
N ASP A 170 -12.71 4.90 -4.52
CA ASP A 170 -13.78 5.66 -3.87
C ASP A 170 -14.11 7.01 -4.54
N GLN A 171 -14.34 6.94 -5.86
CA GLN A 171 -14.58 8.12 -6.70
C GLN A 171 -16.07 8.50 -6.87
N GLY A 172 -17.00 7.77 -6.24
CA GLY A 172 -18.43 8.07 -6.21
C GLY A 172 -19.20 7.67 -7.48
N LEU A 173 -18.76 6.62 -8.16
CA LEU A 173 -19.34 6.16 -9.44
C LEU A 173 -20.29 4.98 -9.23
N ARG A 174 -21.36 4.86 -10.03
CA ARG A 174 -22.21 3.64 -10.04
C ARG A 174 -21.50 2.42 -10.61
N ALA A 175 -20.61 2.63 -11.57
CA ALA A 175 -19.73 1.57 -12.04
C ALA A 175 -18.80 1.09 -10.91
N SER A 176 -18.52 -0.22 -10.87
CA SER A 176 -17.56 -0.80 -9.90
C SER A 176 -16.12 -0.45 -10.23
N ALA A 177 -15.77 -0.41 -11.52
CA ALA A 177 -14.48 0.00 -12.04
C ALA A 177 -14.64 0.66 -13.41
N VAL A 178 -13.86 1.70 -13.68
CA VAL A 178 -13.86 2.45 -14.94
C VAL A 178 -12.43 2.69 -15.37
N GLN A 179 -12.11 2.38 -16.62
CA GLN A 179 -10.84 2.78 -17.22
C GLN A 179 -10.95 4.23 -17.70
N LEU A 180 -10.02 5.07 -17.26
CA LEU A 180 -9.85 6.43 -17.77
C LEU A 180 -8.89 6.42 -18.96
N ALA A 181 -8.74 7.58 -19.61
CA ALA A 181 -7.73 7.81 -20.61
C ALA A 181 -6.36 7.35 -20.08
N PRO A 182 -5.65 6.49 -20.83
CA PRO A 182 -4.36 5.99 -20.45
C PRO A 182 -3.34 7.13 -20.41
N LEU A 183 -2.46 7.09 -19.41
CA LEU A 183 -1.44 8.12 -19.19
C LEU A 183 -0.28 7.98 -20.19
N SER A 184 -0.05 6.75 -20.66
CA SER A 184 0.92 6.43 -21.71
C SER A 184 0.58 5.07 -22.33
N PRO A 185 1.26 4.63 -23.40
CA PRO A 185 1.08 3.28 -23.96
C PRO A 185 1.37 2.14 -22.96
N ARG A 186 2.09 2.43 -21.87
CA ARG A 186 2.44 1.46 -20.82
C ARG A 186 1.65 1.65 -19.53
N VAL A 187 0.90 2.74 -19.39
CA VAL A 187 0.29 3.13 -18.13
C VAL A 187 -1.22 3.30 -18.29
N SER A 188 -1.98 2.37 -17.71
CA SER A 188 -3.45 2.47 -17.62
C SER A 188 -3.88 3.03 -16.26
N LEU A 189 -5.02 3.72 -16.26
CA LEU A 189 -5.58 4.37 -15.08
C LEU A 189 -7.03 3.93 -14.89
N TRP A 190 -7.36 3.55 -13.67
CA TRP A 190 -8.68 3.07 -13.28
C TRP A 190 -9.21 3.81 -12.07
N ALA A 191 -10.49 4.16 -12.12
CA ALA A 191 -11.27 4.58 -10.95
C ALA A 191 -12.12 3.40 -10.46
N LEU A 192 -12.09 3.12 -9.16
CA LEU A 192 -12.79 2.02 -8.51
C LEU A 192 -13.82 2.55 -7.53
N GLN A 193 -14.92 1.82 -7.34
CA GLN A 193 -15.91 2.10 -6.32
C GLN A 193 -16.03 0.96 -5.30
N TYR A 194 -16.32 1.33 -4.05
CA TYR A 194 -16.68 0.38 -3.01
C TYR A 194 -18.10 -0.13 -3.18
N ARG A 195 -18.26 -1.44 -3.16
CA ARG A 195 -19.54 -2.16 -3.14
C ARG A 195 -19.63 -2.98 -1.86
N GLY A 196 -20.79 -3.51 -1.51
CA GLY A 196 -20.97 -4.30 -0.29
C GLY A 196 -21.47 -3.49 0.91
N LEU A 197 -21.55 -4.17 2.05
CA LEU A 197 -22.21 -3.70 3.26
C LEU A 197 -21.23 -2.96 4.20
N PRO A 198 -21.71 -2.14 5.14
CA PRO A 198 -20.86 -1.44 6.11
C PRO A 198 -20.00 -2.37 7.00
N GLY A 199 -20.39 -3.63 7.17
CA GLY A 199 -19.64 -4.64 7.94
C GLY A 199 -18.57 -5.39 7.15
N ASP A 200 -18.54 -5.23 5.81
CA ASP A 200 -17.58 -5.92 4.95
C ASP A 200 -16.19 -5.28 5.08
N THR A 201 -15.13 -6.09 4.96
CA THR A 201 -13.77 -5.56 4.95
C THR A 201 -13.55 -4.68 3.72
N LEU A 202 -12.58 -3.78 3.76
CA LEU A 202 -12.25 -2.97 2.58
C LEU A 202 -11.91 -3.82 1.35
N PHE A 203 -11.29 -4.98 1.56
CA PHE A 203 -10.96 -5.91 0.48
C PHE A 203 -12.22 -6.55 -0.12
N ASP A 204 -13.16 -6.99 0.70
CA ASP A 204 -14.44 -7.52 0.22
C ASP A 204 -15.19 -6.46 -0.60
N ARG A 205 -15.19 -5.22 -0.09
CA ARG A 205 -15.86 -4.10 -0.74
C ARG A 205 -15.25 -3.68 -2.08
N THR A 206 -13.98 -3.98 -2.31
CA THR A 206 -13.25 -3.65 -3.54
C THR A 206 -13.05 -4.86 -4.45
N HIS A 207 -13.44 -6.05 -4.00
CA HIS A 207 -13.18 -7.31 -4.68
C HIS A 207 -13.60 -7.29 -6.16
N THR A 208 -14.87 -6.97 -6.44
CA THR A 208 -15.41 -6.96 -7.80
C THR A 208 -14.66 -5.99 -8.72
N ALA A 209 -14.29 -4.82 -8.19
CA ALA A 209 -13.57 -3.80 -8.95
C ALA A 209 -12.15 -4.28 -9.30
N TYR A 210 -11.39 -4.78 -8.32
CA TYR A 210 -10.05 -5.32 -8.54
C TYR A 210 -10.04 -6.52 -9.49
N HIS A 211 -11.00 -7.42 -9.33
CA HIS A 211 -11.16 -8.57 -10.19
C HIS A 211 -11.35 -8.14 -11.66
N ALA A 212 -12.27 -7.19 -11.91
CA ALA A 212 -12.52 -6.66 -13.24
C ALA A 212 -11.27 -6.02 -13.86
N VAL A 213 -10.57 -5.15 -13.10
CA VAL A 213 -9.33 -4.51 -13.57
C VAL A 213 -8.23 -5.52 -13.90
N MET A 214 -8.04 -6.54 -13.05
CA MET A 214 -7.01 -7.54 -13.27
C MET A 214 -7.30 -8.42 -14.48
N LEU A 215 -8.52 -8.93 -14.62
CA LEU A 215 -8.89 -9.71 -15.80
C LEU A 215 -8.76 -8.91 -17.10
N HIS A 216 -9.17 -7.64 -17.07
CA HIS A 216 -8.97 -6.74 -18.20
C HIS A 216 -7.47 -6.56 -18.51
N SER A 217 -6.65 -6.42 -17.48
CA SER A 217 -5.20 -6.15 -17.64
C SER A 217 -4.40 -7.36 -18.10
N VAL A 218 -4.91 -8.58 -17.90
CA VAL A 218 -4.30 -9.85 -18.35
C VAL A 218 -4.46 -10.05 -19.86
N SER A 219 -5.53 -9.53 -20.46
CA SER A 219 -5.75 -9.64 -21.91
C SER A 219 -4.79 -8.74 -22.68
N GLU A 220 -3.91 -9.32 -23.51
CA GLU A 220 -2.94 -8.55 -24.31
C GLU A 220 -3.61 -7.63 -25.35
N ASP A 221 -4.78 -8.01 -25.86
CA ASP A 221 -5.53 -7.23 -26.85
C ASP A 221 -6.00 -5.88 -26.30
N ASN A 222 -6.18 -5.80 -24.98
CA ASN A 222 -6.56 -4.55 -24.30
C ASN A 222 -5.40 -3.53 -24.24
N TRP A 223 -4.21 -3.89 -24.71
CA TRP A 223 -3.02 -3.03 -24.71
C TRP A 223 -2.51 -2.66 -26.10
N SER A 224 -2.98 -3.32 -27.17
CA SER A 224 -2.41 -3.20 -28.51
C SER A 224 -2.84 -1.94 -29.29
N THR A 225 -3.78 -1.15 -28.76
CA THR A 225 -4.41 0.01 -29.46
C THR A 225 -4.71 1.20 -28.53
N ILE A 226 -3.78 1.51 -27.62
CA ILE A 226 -3.96 2.58 -26.63
C ILE A 226 -3.75 3.97 -27.27
N ASN A 227 -4.84 4.71 -27.48
CA ASN A 227 -4.80 6.14 -27.77
C ASN A 227 -4.57 6.92 -26.47
N VAL A 228 -3.35 7.42 -26.27
CA VAL A 228 -2.97 8.21 -25.10
C VAL A 228 -3.84 9.48 -25.00
N GLY A 229 -4.35 9.77 -23.79
CA GLY A 229 -5.17 10.96 -23.54
C GLY A 229 -6.60 10.90 -24.08
N VAL A 230 -6.99 9.81 -24.76
CA VAL A 230 -8.37 9.57 -25.19
C VAL A 230 -8.96 8.50 -24.29
N ALA A 231 -10.08 8.80 -23.65
CA ALA A 231 -10.79 7.82 -22.84
C ALA A 231 -11.18 6.62 -23.71
N PRO A 232 -10.89 5.38 -23.29
CA PRO A 232 -11.38 4.22 -24.02
C PRO A 232 -12.91 4.25 -24.01
N SER A 233 -13.53 3.83 -25.12
CA SER A 233 -14.97 3.52 -25.09
C SER A 233 -15.22 2.55 -23.93
N PRO A 234 -16.27 2.75 -23.11
CA PRO A 234 -16.48 1.94 -21.91
C PRO A 234 -16.43 0.44 -22.29
N PRO A 235 -15.51 -0.36 -21.72
CA PRO A 235 -15.31 -1.72 -22.15
C PRO A 235 -16.57 -2.55 -21.90
N THR A 236 -16.86 -3.45 -22.83
CA THR A 236 -18.01 -4.38 -22.83
C THR A 236 -18.12 -5.25 -21.56
N MET A 237 -17.10 -5.28 -20.72
CA MET A 237 -17.04 -6.03 -19.45
C MET A 237 -17.37 -5.21 -18.19
N MET A 238 -17.82 -3.96 -18.31
CA MET A 238 -18.38 -3.26 -17.15
C MET A 238 -19.70 -3.93 -16.75
N THR A 239 -19.71 -4.70 -15.66
CA THR A 239 -20.84 -5.57 -15.27
C THR A 239 -22.07 -4.85 -14.72
N SER A 240 -22.16 -3.52 -14.83
CA SER A 240 -23.35 -2.78 -14.45
C SER A 240 -23.79 -1.90 -15.61
N ALA A 241 -24.72 -2.38 -16.45
CA ALA A 241 -25.43 -1.54 -17.43
C ALA A 241 -26.07 -0.28 -16.77
N GLU A 242 -26.12 -0.22 -15.45
CA GLU A 242 -26.56 0.89 -14.60
C GLU A 242 -25.47 1.94 -14.29
N GLY A 243 -24.25 1.76 -14.80
CA GLY A 243 -23.08 2.59 -14.45
C GLY A 243 -22.86 3.80 -15.36
N TRP A 244 -23.53 3.86 -16.51
CA TRP A 244 -23.35 4.90 -17.51
C TRP A 244 -24.60 5.06 -18.38
N ASP A 245 -24.66 6.17 -19.10
CA ASP A 245 -25.70 6.49 -20.07
C ASP A 245 -25.02 6.83 -21.41
N LEU A 246 -25.22 5.96 -22.42
CA LEU A 246 -24.61 6.10 -23.74
C LEU A 246 -25.21 7.24 -24.55
N GLU A 247 -26.50 7.54 -24.36
CA GLU A 247 -27.18 8.62 -25.08
C GLU A 247 -26.68 9.98 -24.59
N ARG A 248 -26.60 10.14 -23.26
CA ARG A 248 -26.05 11.34 -22.62
C ARG A 248 -24.53 11.37 -22.62
N LYS A 249 -23.86 10.25 -22.94
CA LYS A 249 -22.39 10.07 -22.89
C LYS A 249 -21.79 10.44 -21.53
N VAL A 250 -22.40 9.94 -20.46
CA VAL A 250 -21.98 10.19 -19.07
C VAL A 250 -21.81 8.90 -18.28
N LEU A 251 -20.90 8.90 -17.31
CA LEU A 251 -20.89 7.94 -16.22
C LEU A 251 -21.84 8.40 -15.13
N LEU A 252 -22.67 7.47 -14.66
CA LEU A 252 -23.64 7.74 -13.62
C LEU A 252 -22.98 7.72 -12.25
N CYS A 253 -23.32 8.70 -11.42
CA CYS A 253 -22.80 8.81 -10.07
C CYS A 253 -23.70 8.13 -9.04
N ASP A 254 -23.11 7.71 -7.93
CA ASP A 254 -23.81 6.93 -6.91
C ASP A 254 -24.88 7.74 -6.15
N GLY A 255 -24.85 9.07 -6.25
CA GLY A 255 -25.75 9.99 -5.56
C GLY A 255 -25.47 10.15 -4.06
N ALA A 256 -24.59 9.33 -3.50
CA ALA A 256 -24.27 9.34 -2.07
C ALA A 256 -22.94 10.05 -1.79
N VAL A 257 -21.93 9.76 -2.61
CA VAL A 257 -20.58 10.35 -2.54
C VAL A 257 -20.42 11.43 -3.58
N ARG A 258 -21.08 11.28 -4.75
CA ARG A 258 -21.05 12.24 -5.85
C ARG A 258 -22.45 12.43 -6.43
N THR A 259 -22.84 13.68 -6.63
CA THR A 259 -24.15 14.07 -7.14
C THR A 259 -24.18 14.25 -8.66
N ASP A 260 -23.07 14.73 -9.24
CA ASP A 260 -23.02 15.10 -10.66
C ASP A 260 -22.39 14.01 -11.51
N ASP A 261 -23.12 13.58 -12.56
CA ASP A 261 -22.65 12.64 -13.58
C ASP A 261 -21.36 13.14 -14.27
N VAL A 262 -20.50 12.21 -14.72
CA VAL A 262 -19.21 12.55 -15.34
C VAL A 262 -19.27 12.36 -16.85
N PRO A 263 -19.10 13.41 -17.67
CA PRO A 263 -19.03 13.26 -19.12
C PRO A 263 -17.88 12.36 -19.57
N PHE A 264 -18.09 11.54 -20.61
CA PHE A 264 -17.01 10.72 -21.19
C PHE A 264 -15.77 11.51 -21.62
N PRO A 265 -15.89 12.73 -22.19
CA PRO A 265 -14.73 13.58 -22.48
C PRO A 265 -13.92 14.00 -21.25
N ASP A 266 -14.46 13.84 -20.04
CA ASP A 266 -13.83 14.23 -18.79
C ASP A 266 -13.10 13.05 -18.14
N LEU A 267 -13.10 11.87 -18.75
CA LEU A 267 -12.39 10.68 -18.28
C LEU A 267 -10.89 10.75 -18.61
N THR A 268 -10.27 11.87 -18.29
CA THR A 268 -8.82 12.14 -18.40
C THR A 268 -8.28 12.52 -17.03
N VAL A 269 -6.98 12.39 -16.79
CA VAL A 269 -6.43 12.73 -15.47
C VAL A 269 -6.61 14.20 -15.12
N GLU A 270 -6.61 15.09 -16.12
CA GLU A 270 -6.75 16.53 -15.96
C GLU A 270 -8.19 16.98 -15.71
N ARG A 271 -9.17 16.33 -16.35
CA ARG A 271 -10.58 16.76 -16.32
C ARG A 271 -11.43 15.95 -15.36
N PHE A 272 -11.01 14.74 -15.01
CA PHE A 272 -11.79 13.89 -14.11
C PHE A 272 -11.89 14.59 -12.74
N PRO A 273 -13.10 14.76 -12.18
CA PRO A 273 -13.23 15.52 -10.94
C PRO A 273 -12.86 14.65 -9.75
N TRP A 274 -11.56 14.46 -9.52
CA TRP A 274 -11.04 13.57 -8.48
C TRP A 274 -11.55 13.93 -7.10
N ARG A 275 -12.03 12.92 -6.37
CA ARG A 275 -12.41 13.05 -4.97
C ARG A 275 -11.21 12.71 -4.09
N SER A 276 -11.04 13.52 -3.04
CA SER A 276 -10.06 13.24 -1.98
C SER A 276 -10.58 12.16 -1.03
N HIS A 277 -9.70 11.30 -0.53
CA HIS A 277 -10.08 10.20 0.34
C HIS A 277 -9.06 9.95 1.46
N ASP A 278 -9.56 9.61 2.65
CA ASP A 278 -8.71 9.41 3.84
C ASP A 278 -8.46 7.92 4.14
N ASN A 279 -9.38 7.05 3.72
CA ASN A 279 -9.41 5.60 3.98
C ASN A 279 -8.10 4.82 3.72
N LEU A 280 -7.28 5.26 2.77
CA LEU A 280 -5.99 4.64 2.42
C LEU A 280 -4.81 5.54 2.76
N ALA A 281 -5.00 6.86 2.78
CA ALA A 281 -3.96 7.81 3.09
C ALA A 281 -3.65 7.84 4.60
N LEU A 282 -4.70 7.78 5.41
CA LEU A 282 -4.70 7.96 6.86
C LEU A 282 -5.20 6.70 7.57
N ILE A 283 -4.72 6.50 8.78
CA ILE A 283 -5.20 5.52 9.75
C ILE A 283 -5.50 6.31 11.02
N ASP A 284 -6.76 6.38 11.42
CA ASP A 284 -7.23 7.18 12.57
C ASP A 284 -6.68 8.62 12.59
N GLY A 285 -6.70 9.27 11.41
CA GLY A 285 -6.21 10.65 11.24
C GLY A 285 -4.67 10.78 11.16
N VAL A 286 -3.92 9.69 11.35
CA VAL A 286 -2.46 9.68 11.24
C VAL A 286 -2.06 9.20 9.86
N ALA A 287 -1.14 9.91 9.21
CA ALA A 287 -0.57 9.49 7.94
C ALA A 287 0.06 8.10 8.04
N SER A 288 -0.21 7.26 7.06
CA SER A 288 0.26 5.87 7.13
C SER A 288 1.79 5.76 7.08
N VAL A 289 2.49 6.71 6.45
CA VAL A 289 3.95 6.84 6.42
C VAL A 289 4.39 8.05 7.25
N GLY A 290 5.65 8.08 7.68
CA GLY A 290 6.20 9.20 8.44
C GLY A 290 6.59 10.39 7.56
N GLY A 291 6.86 11.53 8.19
CA GLY A 291 7.36 12.73 7.49
C GLY A 291 6.32 13.54 6.70
N THR A 292 5.04 13.17 6.79
CA THR A 292 3.92 13.85 6.10
C THR A 292 2.65 13.82 6.92
N CYS A 293 1.84 14.89 6.85
CA CYS A 293 0.48 14.91 7.42
C CYS A 293 -0.61 14.54 6.41
N ALA A 294 -0.27 14.45 5.11
CA ALA A 294 -1.24 14.17 4.06
C ALA A 294 -1.31 12.69 3.66
N GLY A 295 -0.39 11.84 4.16
CA GLY A 295 -0.39 10.40 3.89
C GLY A 295 0.45 9.96 2.70
N ILE A 296 0.03 8.88 2.05
CA ILE A 296 0.84 8.11 1.10
C ILE A 296 0.66 8.64 -0.33
N GLY A 297 1.52 9.51 -0.82
CA GLY A 297 1.45 9.95 -2.23
C GLY A 297 2.77 10.53 -2.69
N SER A 298 3.20 11.56 -1.96
CA SER A 298 4.56 12.06 -2.02
C SER A 298 5.07 12.30 -0.61
N THR A 299 6.29 11.83 -0.34
CA THR A 299 7.06 12.19 0.86
C THR A 299 8.19 13.15 0.54
N LYS A 300 8.04 13.95 -0.54
CA LYS A 300 8.96 15.06 -0.85
C LYS A 300 8.92 16.06 0.29
N MET A 301 9.72 15.80 1.32
CA MET A 301 9.93 16.71 2.42
C MET A 301 10.77 17.89 1.93
N LEU A 302 10.49 19.07 2.45
CA LEU A 302 11.30 20.26 2.19
C LEU A 302 12.64 20.08 2.91
N ALA A 303 13.73 20.12 2.15
CA ALA A 303 15.06 20.23 2.73
C ALA A 303 15.17 21.61 3.39
N ASP A 304 15.52 21.66 4.67
CA ASP A 304 15.81 22.93 5.31
C ASP A 304 17.18 23.42 4.85
N MET A 305 17.20 24.29 3.85
CA MET A 305 18.43 24.96 3.37
C MET A 305 18.95 26.00 4.38
N SER A 306 18.12 26.44 5.34
CA SER A 306 18.45 27.51 6.30
C SER A 306 19.08 27.02 7.59
N THR A 307 19.05 25.71 7.85
CA THR A 307 19.76 25.10 8.97
C THR A 307 20.47 23.82 8.52
N THR A 308 21.71 23.97 8.06
CA THR A 308 22.69 22.87 8.04
C THR A 308 23.17 22.57 9.47
N LEU A 309 22.22 22.36 10.38
CA LEU A 309 22.51 21.88 11.74
C LEU A 309 22.44 20.36 11.71
N TYR A 310 23.60 19.76 11.48
CA TYR A 310 23.82 18.33 11.64
C TYR A 310 23.56 17.94 13.10
N VAL A 311 22.39 17.37 13.39
CA VAL A 311 22.21 16.56 14.61
C VAL A 311 22.47 15.13 14.19
N GLY A 312 23.70 14.66 14.36
CA GLY A 312 24.11 13.30 13.97
C GLY A 312 23.92 13.01 12.48
N ARG A 313 24.77 13.57 11.60
CA ARG A 313 24.88 13.26 10.15
C ARG A 313 23.60 13.31 9.28
N GLN A 314 22.40 13.54 9.81
CA GLN A 314 21.15 13.59 9.04
C GLN A 314 20.58 15.02 8.98
N ALA A 315 20.23 15.46 7.77
CA ALA A 315 19.57 16.75 7.54
C ALA A 315 18.14 16.71 8.07
N ARG A 316 17.72 17.72 8.84
CA ARG A 316 16.33 17.89 9.25
C ARG A 316 15.46 18.22 8.03
N ARG A 317 14.50 17.36 7.74
CA ARG A 317 13.53 17.50 6.65
C ARG A 317 12.19 17.93 7.24
N LYS A 318 11.49 18.88 6.60
CA LYS A 318 10.18 19.39 7.03
C LYS A 318 9.06 18.83 6.16
N CYS A 319 7.91 18.55 6.75
CA CYS A 319 6.71 18.19 6.01
C CYS A 319 6.38 19.28 4.99
N ARG A 320 6.17 18.88 3.72
CA ARG A 320 5.85 19.83 2.64
C ARG A 320 4.49 20.50 2.80
N TYR A 321 3.57 19.86 3.51
CA TYR A 321 2.19 20.32 3.62
C TYR A 321 2.00 21.32 4.76
N CYS A 322 2.62 21.10 5.92
CA CYS A 322 2.45 21.96 7.10
C CYS A 322 3.75 22.54 7.67
N GLY A 323 4.91 22.19 7.11
CA GLY A 323 6.22 22.68 7.56
C GLY A 323 6.76 22.03 8.85
N ASP A 324 6.02 21.08 9.43
CA ASP A 324 6.38 20.43 10.68
C ASP A 324 7.65 19.56 10.56
N ALA A 325 8.50 19.58 11.59
CA ALA A 325 9.79 18.87 11.64
C ALA A 325 9.78 17.64 12.59
N THR A 326 8.65 17.32 13.20
CA THR A 326 8.44 16.22 14.15
C THR A 326 8.23 14.87 13.47
N TYR A 327 8.36 14.83 12.14
CA TYR A 327 8.12 13.64 11.32
C TYR A 327 6.68 13.12 11.39
N HIS A 328 5.74 13.92 11.91
CA HIS A 328 4.37 13.50 12.16
C HIS A 328 4.28 12.19 12.93
N ALA A 329 5.06 12.08 14.01
CA ALA A 329 4.90 11.01 14.97
C ALA A 329 3.41 10.88 15.34
N ALA A 330 2.91 9.65 15.40
CA ALA A 330 1.56 9.38 15.84
C ALA A 330 1.38 10.05 17.20
N GLY A 331 0.29 10.81 17.33
CA GLY A 331 -0.05 11.47 18.58
C GLY A 331 -0.37 10.46 19.68
N ARG A 332 -1.13 10.89 20.69
CA ARG A 332 -1.58 9.97 21.73
C ARG A 332 -2.39 8.82 21.10
N PRO A 333 -2.03 7.54 21.35
CA PRO A 333 -2.76 6.41 20.79
C PRO A 333 -4.24 6.47 21.15
N PHE A 334 -5.10 5.95 20.26
CA PHE A 334 -6.53 5.80 20.54
C PHE A 334 -6.74 5.01 21.84
N ARG A 335 -7.64 5.50 22.69
CA ARG A 335 -8.05 4.85 23.93
C ARG A 335 -9.56 4.93 24.04
N THR A 336 -10.17 3.81 24.40
CA THR A 336 -11.60 3.74 24.74
C THR A 336 -11.88 4.28 26.15
N ASP A 337 -10.85 4.31 27.00
CA ASP A 337 -10.90 4.72 28.42
C ASP A 337 -11.92 3.92 29.28
N ARG A 338 -12.55 2.86 28.73
CA ARG A 338 -13.45 1.97 29.46
C ARG A 338 -12.66 0.87 30.19
N PRO A 339 -13.09 0.45 31.40
CA PRO A 339 -12.42 -0.62 32.14
C PRO A 339 -12.46 -1.95 31.35
N PHE A 340 -11.44 -2.80 31.55
CA PHE A 340 -11.41 -4.17 31.01
C PHE A 340 -12.42 -5.06 31.75
N THR A 341 -13.15 -5.89 31.02
CA THR A 341 -14.03 -6.91 31.61
C THR A 341 -13.26 -8.20 31.87
N ASP A 342 -13.82 -9.08 32.71
CA ASP A 342 -13.21 -10.38 33.02
C ASP A 342 -13.11 -11.26 31.77
N GLU A 343 -14.07 -11.17 30.84
CA GLU A 343 -14.04 -11.88 29.56
C GLU A 343 -12.91 -11.38 28.65
N GLU A 344 -12.68 -10.06 28.62
CA GLU A 344 -11.57 -9.47 27.86
C GLU A 344 -10.21 -9.91 28.44
N ASP A 345 -10.08 -9.99 29.76
CA ASP A 345 -8.88 -10.52 30.41
C ASP A 345 -8.61 -11.98 30.07
N GLN A 346 -9.65 -12.81 30.11
CA GLN A 346 -9.56 -14.21 29.70
C GLN A 346 -9.09 -14.33 28.25
N LEU A 347 -9.66 -13.52 27.35
CA LEU A 347 -9.27 -13.49 25.94
C LEU A 347 -7.80 -13.09 25.77
N VAL A 348 -7.35 -12.05 26.48
CA VAL A 348 -5.95 -11.61 26.48
C VAL A 348 -5.02 -12.73 26.96
N LEU A 349 -5.36 -13.41 28.07
CA LEU A 349 -4.55 -14.51 28.61
C LEU A 349 -4.48 -15.73 27.69
N ILE A 350 -5.59 -16.07 27.01
CA ILE A 350 -5.61 -17.16 26.01
C ILE A 350 -4.67 -16.83 24.84
N HIS A 351 -4.71 -15.59 24.35
CA HIS A 351 -3.85 -15.15 23.24
C HIS A 351 -2.40 -14.89 23.66
N LEU A 352 -2.14 -14.57 24.93
CA LEU A 352 -0.80 -14.43 25.48
C LEU A 352 0.01 -15.71 25.28
N TYR A 353 -0.59 -16.89 25.46
CA TYR A 353 0.09 -18.16 25.19
C TYR A 353 0.58 -18.27 23.74
N LYS A 354 -0.23 -17.82 22.75
CA LYS A 354 0.17 -17.75 21.33
C LYS A 354 1.31 -16.73 21.09
N ILE A 355 1.26 -15.59 21.79
CA ILE A 355 2.29 -14.53 21.72
C ILE A 355 3.62 -15.02 22.30
N LEU A 356 3.58 -15.75 23.42
CA LEU A 356 4.77 -16.25 24.11
C LEU A 356 5.40 -17.49 23.44
N THR A 357 4.60 -18.31 22.75
CA THR A 357 5.09 -19.52 22.06
C THR A 357 5.74 -19.24 20.68
N GLY A 358 5.99 -17.97 20.35
CA GLY A 358 6.75 -17.57 19.16
C GLY A 358 5.91 -17.27 17.91
N GLY A 359 4.60 -17.06 18.08
CA GLY A 359 3.73 -16.52 17.03
C GLY A 359 4.02 -15.05 16.69
N ASP A 360 3.41 -14.55 15.63
CA ASP A 360 3.47 -13.13 15.25
C ASP A 360 2.78 -12.27 16.31
N LYS A 361 3.58 -11.61 17.13
CA LYS A 361 3.10 -10.82 18.28
C LYS A 361 2.27 -9.62 17.83
N ILE A 362 2.63 -9.01 16.70
CA ILE A 362 1.91 -7.85 16.16
C ILE A 362 0.52 -8.28 15.69
N ALA A 363 0.46 -9.30 14.83
CA ALA A 363 -0.81 -9.79 14.32
C ALA A 363 -1.74 -10.27 15.46
N ALA A 364 -1.20 -10.89 16.50
CA ALA A 364 -1.97 -11.32 17.66
C ALA A 364 -2.55 -10.14 18.45
N VAL A 365 -1.78 -9.07 18.66
CA VAL A 365 -2.24 -7.85 19.34
C VAL A 365 -3.30 -7.12 18.52
N GLU A 366 -3.11 -7.02 17.20
CA GLU A 366 -4.08 -6.38 16.30
C GLU A 366 -5.41 -7.15 16.26
N ALA A 367 -5.36 -8.49 16.21
CA ALA A 367 -6.56 -9.33 16.26
C ALA A 367 -7.35 -9.15 17.57
N LEU A 368 -6.65 -9.14 18.70
CA LEU A 368 -7.23 -8.87 20.02
C LEU A 368 -7.87 -7.48 20.10
N ALA A 369 -7.17 -6.46 19.62
CA ALA A 369 -7.66 -5.09 19.60
C ALA A 369 -8.94 -4.97 18.77
N HIS A 370 -8.99 -5.64 17.61
CA HIS A 370 -10.19 -5.68 16.77
C HIS A 370 -11.36 -6.39 17.46
N GLU A 371 -11.14 -7.59 18.02
CA GLU A 371 -12.18 -8.39 18.68
C GLU A 371 -12.78 -7.67 19.89
N MET A 372 -11.94 -7.02 20.70
CA MET A 372 -12.38 -6.23 21.85
C MET A 372 -12.84 -4.82 21.48
N ARG A 373 -12.72 -4.39 20.21
CA ARG A 373 -12.98 -3.01 19.77
C ARG A 373 -12.23 -1.97 20.64
N ARG A 374 -10.93 -2.19 20.83
CA ARG A 374 -10.01 -1.34 21.61
C ARG A 374 -8.83 -0.88 20.77
N GLY A 375 -8.08 0.12 21.24
CA GLY A 375 -6.80 0.49 20.64
C GLY A 375 -5.72 -0.56 20.95
N THR A 376 -4.78 -0.79 20.02
CA THR A 376 -3.65 -1.73 20.24
C THR A 376 -2.81 -1.35 21.45
N TYR A 377 -2.65 -0.05 21.70
CA TYR A 377 -1.96 0.45 22.88
C TYR A 377 -2.62 0.00 24.19
N GLU A 378 -3.95 0.01 24.28
CA GLU A 378 -4.68 -0.45 25.48
C GLU A 378 -4.47 -1.94 25.70
N VAL A 379 -4.53 -2.73 24.63
CA VAL A 379 -4.29 -4.18 24.68
C VAL A 379 -2.87 -4.49 25.13
N ILE A 380 -1.87 -3.79 24.58
CA ILE A 380 -0.46 -3.92 24.98
C ILE A 380 -0.29 -3.60 26.47
N CYS A 381 -0.87 -2.49 26.96
CA CYS A 381 -0.82 -2.12 28.37
C CYS A 381 -1.50 -3.18 29.25
N ARG A 382 -2.62 -3.75 28.79
CA ARG A 382 -3.32 -4.78 29.55
C ARG A 382 -2.54 -6.09 29.63
N ILE A 383 -1.90 -6.50 28.53
CA ILE A 383 -1.00 -7.67 28.55
C ILE A 383 0.10 -7.47 29.59
N GLN A 384 0.72 -6.29 29.65
CA GLN A 384 1.77 -5.98 30.63
C GLN A 384 1.25 -6.07 32.06
N TYR A 385 0.08 -5.48 32.31
CA TYR A 385 -0.59 -5.55 33.60
C TYR A 385 -0.87 -6.99 34.03
N LEU A 386 -1.45 -7.81 33.15
CA LEU A 386 -1.84 -9.20 33.46
C LEU A 386 -0.64 -10.15 33.60
N THR A 387 0.46 -9.87 32.92
CA THR A 387 1.68 -10.69 32.98
C THR A 387 2.63 -10.31 34.10
N ASN A 388 2.37 -9.17 34.77
CA ASN A 388 3.33 -8.54 35.67
C ASN A 388 4.74 -8.42 35.04
N SER A 389 4.79 -8.29 33.71
CA SER A 389 6.04 -8.19 32.96
C SER A 389 6.60 -6.78 33.14
N SER A 390 7.76 -6.66 33.79
CA SER A 390 8.49 -5.40 33.93
C SER A 390 9.02 -4.89 32.59
N THR A 391 9.24 -5.79 31.64
CA THR A 391 9.43 -5.48 30.22
C THR A 391 8.07 -5.20 29.60
N LYS A 392 7.81 -3.96 29.18
CA LYS A 392 6.71 -3.74 28.23
C LYS A 392 6.93 -4.65 27.01
N LEU A 393 5.86 -5.15 26.40
CA LEU A 393 5.93 -5.69 25.02
C LEU A 393 6.58 -4.67 24.06
N THR A 394 6.53 -3.39 24.43
CA THR A 394 7.23 -2.26 23.80
C THR A 394 8.56 -1.86 24.48
N ASP A 395 9.09 -2.56 25.48
CA ASP A 395 10.39 -2.26 26.12
C ASP A 395 11.50 -3.23 25.62
N SER A 396 11.16 -4.32 24.93
CA SER A 396 12.03 -4.83 23.84
C SER A 396 12.12 -3.87 22.64
N ILE A 397 11.56 -2.67 22.80
CA ILE A 397 11.28 -1.58 21.86
C ILE A 397 11.60 -0.20 22.55
N ASP A 398 12.24 -0.19 23.74
CA ASP A 398 12.69 1.04 24.44
C ASP A 398 14.18 0.90 24.86
N PRO A 399 15.13 1.71 24.33
CA PRO A 399 16.56 1.53 24.56
C PRO A 399 17.11 2.25 25.81
N THR A 400 16.29 2.87 26.66
CA THR A 400 16.81 3.58 27.85
C THR A 400 15.94 3.37 29.08
N GLY A 401 16.27 2.37 29.89
CA GLY A 401 16.19 2.59 31.34
C GLY A 401 17.20 3.69 31.71
N PRO A 402 16.92 4.54 32.71
CA PRO A 402 17.95 5.37 33.29
C PRO A 402 19.00 4.42 33.88
N SER A 403 20.23 4.50 33.39
CA SER A 403 21.37 4.05 34.17
C SER A 403 21.34 4.79 35.50
N ASP A 404 21.00 4.08 36.58
CA ASP A 404 21.47 4.27 37.95
C ASP A 404 20.84 3.20 38.87
N SER A 405 21.37 1.98 38.79
CA SER A 405 21.84 1.10 39.89
C SER A 405 22.09 -0.33 39.42
#